data_AF-A0A9P0KVP7-F1
#
_entry.id   AF-A0A9P0KVP7-F1
#
_cell.length_a   1.000
_cell.length_b   1.000
_cell.length_c   1.000
_cell.angle_alpha   90.00
_cell.angle_beta   90.00
_cell.angle_gamma   90.00
#
_symmetry.space_group_name_H-M   'P 1'
#
loop_
_entity.id
_entity.type
_entity.pdbx_description
1 polymer ?
#
loop_
_entity_poly.entity_id
_entity_poly.type
_entity_poly.pdbx_seq_one_letter_code
_entity_poly.pdbx_strand_id
1 'polypeptide(L)'
;MDEDALLEVSSHLTVETIQEIVKTISGCKNVKINLLETDSGGTRKGDSYLGVIYRFLVASTGEMEDGEKKDMQSHIIVKGFPKNKTRQRTFRSADFFETEIIFYEKVWPILKTLKVSKNIPEPDEVPQ
;
A
#
# COMPACT_ATOMS: atom_id res chain seq x y z
N MET A 1 13.39 12.63 -6.54
CA MET A 1 12.52 11.75 -5.74
C MET A 1 11.50 12.64 -5.08
N ASP A 2 10.21 12.33 -5.22
CA ASP A 2 9.11 13.13 -4.65
C ASP A 2 8.84 12.73 -3.20
N GLU A 3 9.82 12.98 -2.31
CA GLU A 3 9.71 12.61 -0.89
C GLU A 3 8.64 13.45 -0.16
N ASP A 4 8.41 14.68 -0.62
CA ASP A 4 7.38 15.57 -0.08
C ASP A 4 5.98 14.97 -0.24
N ALA A 5 5.73 14.24 -1.33
CA ALA A 5 4.47 13.53 -1.51
C ALA A 5 4.23 12.41 -0.49
N LEU A 6 5.28 11.79 0.06
CA LEU A 6 5.12 10.80 1.12
C LEU A 6 4.67 11.48 2.44
N LEU A 7 5.26 12.63 2.75
CA LEU A 7 4.87 13.48 3.88
C LEU A 7 3.44 14.03 3.72
N GLU A 8 2.97 14.23 2.48
CA GLU A 8 1.57 14.56 2.24
C GLU A 8 0.61 13.46 2.74
N VAL A 9 1.00 12.19 2.65
CA VAL A 9 0.20 11.07 3.15
C VAL A 9 0.25 10.98 4.67
N SER A 10 1.45 10.88 5.24
CA SER A 10 1.70 10.67 6.67
C SER A 10 3.16 10.93 7.01
N SER A 11 3.42 11.46 8.21
CA SER A 11 4.80 11.58 8.74
C SER A 11 5.47 10.23 8.98
N HIS A 12 4.70 9.14 9.00
CA HIS A 12 5.21 7.78 9.17
C HIS A 12 5.45 7.05 7.85
N LEU A 13 5.05 7.63 6.71
CA LEU A 13 5.34 7.06 5.40
C LEU A 13 6.65 7.66 4.90
N THR A 14 7.75 6.94 5.06
CA THR A 14 9.09 7.41 4.65
C THR A 14 9.63 6.58 3.50
N VAL A 15 10.78 6.98 2.94
CA VAL A 15 11.48 6.21 1.91
C VAL A 15 11.86 4.83 2.43
N GLU A 16 12.25 4.73 3.70
CA GLU A 16 12.56 3.46 4.37
C GLU A 16 11.33 2.56 4.44
N THR A 17 10.15 3.11 4.74
CA THR A 17 8.89 2.35 4.69
C THR A 17 8.64 1.80 3.29
N ILE A 18 8.83 2.60 2.25
CA ILE A 18 8.68 2.17 0.85
C ILE A 18 9.72 1.08 0.50
N GLN A 19 10.97 1.24 0.94
CA GLN A 19 12.01 0.22 0.76
C GLN A 19 11.64 -1.11 1.42
N GLU A 20 11.13 -1.09 2.64
CA GLU A 20 10.67 -2.28 3.36
C GLU A 20 9.48 -2.96 2.66
N ILE A 21 8.53 -2.17 2.13
CA ILE A 21 7.40 -2.67 1.35
C ILE A 21 7.91 -3.37 0.08
N VAL A 22 8.76 -2.71 -0.70
CA VAL A 22 9.33 -3.26 -1.94
C VAL A 22 10.14 -4.52 -1.64
N LYS A 23 10.95 -4.52 -0.59
CA LYS A 23 11.74 -5.67 -0.13
C LYS A 23 10.84 -6.86 0.19
N THR A 24 9.75 -6.64 0.91
CA THR A 24 8.79 -7.68 1.30
C THR A 24 8.08 -8.27 0.09
N ILE A 25 7.66 -7.43 -0.87
CA ILE A 25 6.93 -7.88 -2.07
C ILE A 25 7.84 -8.60 -3.05
N SER A 26 9.06 -8.12 -3.26
CA SER A 26 9.97 -8.66 -4.29
C SER A 26 10.83 -9.82 -3.81
N GLY A 27 11.06 -9.95 -2.50
CA GLY A 27 12.02 -10.89 -1.93
C GLY A 27 13.49 -10.49 -2.12
N CYS A 28 13.78 -9.36 -2.76
CA CYS A 28 15.14 -8.89 -2.99
C CYS A 28 15.81 -8.37 -1.71
N LYS A 29 17.12 -8.50 -1.61
CA LYS A 29 17.99 -7.87 -0.61
C LYS A 29 18.51 -6.53 -1.15
N ASN A 30 19.09 -5.70 -0.27
CA ASN A 30 19.78 -4.46 -0.63
C ASN A 30 18.96 -3.51 -1.54
N VAL A 31 17.65 -3.41 -1.29
CA VAL A 31 16.74 -2.61 -2.11
C VAL A 31 17.07 -1.13 -2.03
N LYS A 32 17.29 -0.50 -3.18
CA LYS A 32 17.50 0.94 -3.34
C LYS A 32 16.39 1.53 -4.21
N ILE A 33 15.76 2.60 -3.73
CA ILE A 33 14.78 3.34 -4.53
C ILE A 33 15.55 4.28 -5.46
N ASN A 34 15.27 4.18 -6.75
CA ASN A 34 15.89 5.01 -7.79
C ASN A 34 14.95 6.14 -8.21
N LEU A 35 13.64 5.86 -8.22
CA LEU A 35 12.61 6.78 -8.62
C LEU A 35 11.38 6.57 -7.76
N LEU A 36 10.76 7.68 -7.37
CA LEU A 36 9.47 7.71 -6.73
C LEU A 36 8.69 8.85 -7.38
N GLU A 37 7.65 8.48 -8.10
CA GLU A 37 6.75 9.39 -8.79
C GLU A 37 5.34 9.21 -8.21
N THR A 38 4.72 10.32 -7.84
CA THR A 38 3.28 10.37 -7.74
C THR A 38 2.70 10.49 -9.14
N ASP A 39 1.56 9.85 -9.39
CA ASP A 39 0.92 9.88 -10.69
C ASP A 39 0.77 11.32 -11.23
N SER A 40 1.54 11.63 -12.28
CA SER A 40 1.49 12.86 -13.07
C SER A 40 0.44 12.77 -14.20
N GLY A 41 -0.48 11.80 -14.14
CA GLY A 41 -1.46 11.52 -15.18
C GLY A 41 -2.88 11.23 -14.67
N GLY A 42 -3.54 12.24 -14.09
CA GLY A 42 -4.96 12.42 -14.34
C GLY A 42 -5.94 11.34 -13.85
N THR A 43 -5.80 10.82 -12.64
CA THR A 43 -7.00 10.50 -11.86
C THR A 43 -7.25 11.69 -10.94
N ARG A 44 -8.29 12.50 -11.24
CA ARG A 44 -8.76 13.57 -10.35
C ARG A 44 -8.74 13.01 -8.92
N LYS A 45 -8.23 13.78 -7.95
CA LYS A 45 -8.41 13.51 -6.52
C LYS A 45 -9.86 13.08 -6.33
N GLY A 46 -10.08 11.77 -6.25
CA GLY A 46 -11.38 11.20 -5.96
C GLY A 46 -11.49 11.36 -4.47
N ASP A 47 -12.39 12.24 -4.03
CA ASP A 47 -12.78 12.29 -2.63
C ASP A 47 -13.45 10.95 -2.29
N SER A 48 -12.64 9.93 -2.01
CA SER A 48 -13.10 8.73 -1.34
C SER A 48 -13.75 9.23 -0.07
N TYR A 49 -15.08 9.11 0.03
CA TYR A 49 -15.90 9.62 1.13
C TYR A 49 -15.20 9.49 2.50
N LEU A 50 -14.52 8.36 2.73
CA LEU A 50 -13.87 8.00 3.99
C LEU A 50 -12.34 8.27 4.08
N GLY A 51 -11.64 8.56 2.98
CA GLY A 51 -10.16 8.67 2.96
C GLY A 51 -9.58 9.50 1.81
N VAL A 52 -8.26 9.49 1.66
CA VAL A 52 -7.55 10.03 0.48
C VAL A 52 -6.69 8.91 -0.11
N ILE A 53 -6.78 8.66 -1.41
CA ILE A 53 -5.99 7.64 -2.09
C ILE A 53 -4.81 8.31 -2.80
N TYR A 54 -3.61 7.80 -2.52
CA TYR A 54 -2.35 8.19 -3.14
C TYR A 54 -1.83 7.01 -3.96
N ARG A 55 -1.27 7.31 -5.13
CA ARG A 55 -0.71 6.31 -6.05
C ARG A 55 0.72 6.68 -6.34
N PHE A 56 1.62 5.74 -6.13
CA PHE A 56 3.05 5.89 -6.35
C PHE A 56 3.52 4.87 -7.37
N LEU A 57 4.32 5.34 -8.32
CA LEU A 57 5.17 4.52 -9.15
C LEU A 57 6.57 4.54 -8.55
N VAL A 58 7.06 3.37 -8.15
CA VAL A 58 8.37 3.21 -7.51
C VAL A 58 9.25 2.38 -8.42
N ALA A 59 10.35 2.96 -8.91
CA ALA A 59 11.40 2.20 -9.58
C ALA A 59 12.55 1.96 -8.60
N SER A 60 13.00 0.73 -8.50
CA SER A 60 14.01 0.31 -7.53
C SER A 60 14.96 -0.74 -8.11
N THR A 61 16.13 -0.86 -7.49
CA THR A 61 17.11 -1.92 -7.74
C THR A 61 17.26 -2.76 -6.49
N GLY A 62 17.49 -4.06 -6.65
CA GLY A 62 17.76 -4.97 -5.54
C GLY A 62 18.61 -6.15 -5.97
N GLU A 63 18.90 -7.05 -5.04
CA GLU A 63 19.73 -8.24 -5.25
C GLU A 63 18.91 -9.49 -4.93
N MET A 64 18.88 -10.47 -5.83
CA MET A 64 18.24 -11.77 -5.59
C MET A 64 19.12 -12.66 -4.70
N GLU A 65 18.60 -13.81 -4.26
CA GLU A 65 19.34 -14.69 -3.34
C GLU A 65 20.64 -15.24 -3.94
N ASP A 66 20.70 -15.37 -5.26
CA ASP A 66 21.86 -15.80 -6.04
C ASP A 66 22.87 -14.67 -6.33
N GLY A 67 22.61 -13.46 -5.83
CA GLY A 67 23.47 -12.29 -6.03
C GLY A 67 23.20 -11.52 -7.33
N GLU A 68 22.21 -11.92 -8.14
CA GLU A 68 21.85 -11.21 -9.37
C GLU A 68 21.17 -9.87 -9.04
N LYS A 69 21.59 -8.80 -9.73
CA LYS A 69 20.92 -7.50 -9.64
C LYS A 69 19.62 -7.51 -10.43
N LYS A 70 18.55 -7.02 -9.80
CA LYS A 70 17.21 -6.95 -10.38
C LYS A 70 16.67 -5.52 -10.33
N ASP A 71 16.24 -5.03 -11.47
CA ASP A 71 15.43 -3.82 -11.58
C ASP A 71 13.95 -4.16 -11.36
N MET A 72 13.25 -3.31 -10.63
CA MET A 72 11.86 -3.51 -10.23
C MET A 72 11.06 -2.23 -10.43
N GLN A 73 9.79 -2.42 -10.80
CA GLN A 73 8.79 -1.36 -10.86
C GLN A 73 7.58 -1.80 -10.04
N SER A 74 7.19 -0.97 -9.06
CA SER A 74 6.10 -1.28 -8.13
C SER A 74 5.07 -0.16 -8.14
N HIS A 75 3.81 -0.52 -8.36
CA HIS A 75 2.67 0.37 -8.19
C HIS A 75 2.16 0.23 -6.76
N ILE A 76 2.31 1.29 -5.96
CA ILE A 76 1.89 1.30 -4.56
C ILE A 76 0.69 2.22 -4.43
N ILE A 77 -0.40 1.70 -3.86
CA ILE A 77 -1.58 2.47 -3.50
C ILE A 77 -1.59 2.65 -1.99
N VAL A 78 -1.67 3.89 -1.53
CA VAL A 78 -1.75 4.21 -0.10
C VAL A 78 -3.05 4.93 0.19
N LYS A 79 -3.84 4.38 1.13
CA LYS A 79 -5.01 5.06 1.68
C LYS A 79 -4.60 5.87 2.90
N GLY A 80 -4.55 7.18 2.74
CA GLY A 80 -4.19 8.12 3.78
C GLY A 80 -5.40 8.59 4.59
N PHE A 81 -5.18 8.78 5.89
CA PHE A 81 -6.15 9.35 6.80
C PHE A 81 -6.41 10.83 6.45
N PRO A 82 -7.67 11.29 6.36
CA PRO A 82 -7.95 12.68 6.00
C PRO A 82 -7.30 13.67 6.97
N LYS A 83 -6.64 14.74 6.53
CA LYS A 83 -6.01 15.73 7.43
C LYS A 83 -7.02 16.63 8.17
N ASN A 84 -8.21 16.83 7.60
CA ASN A 84 -9.25 17.69 8.16
C ASN A 84 -10.00 16.99 9.31
N LYS A 85 -9.86 17.50 10.54
CA LYS A 85 -10.49 16.93 11.75
C LYS A 85 -12.02 16.91 11.72
N THR A 86 -12.66 17.91 11.12
CA THR A 86 -14.12 17.93 10.97
C THR A 86 -14.56 16.78 10.07
N ARG A 87 -13.88 16.62 8.92
CA ARG A 87 -14.12 15.52 8.00
C ARG A 87 -13.94 14.15 8.68
N GLN A 88 -12.85 13.98 9.45
CA GLN A 88 -12.59 12.75 10.20
C GLN A 88 -13.75 12.39 11.14
N ARG A 89 -14.27 13.38 11.88
CA ARG A 89 -15.36 13.17 12.85
C ARG A 89 -16.69 12.89 12.15
N THR A 90 -17.05 13.71 11.16
CA THR A 90 -18.32 13.57 10.42
C THR A 90 -18.42 12.21 9.74
N PHE A 91 -17.31 11.71 9.20
CA PHE A 91 -17.28 10.43 8.49
C PHE A 91 -16.77 9.27 9.33
N ARG A 92 -16.57 9.46 10.64
CA ARG A 92 -16.06 8.42 11.56
C ARG A 92 -14.83 7.70 11.00
N SER A 93 -13.90 8.45 10.40
CA SER A 93 -12.79 7.89 9.62
C SER A 93 -11.95 6.91 10.44
N ALA A 94 -11.76 7.15 11.74
CA ALA A 94 -11.01 6.24 12.62
C ALA A 94 -11.64 4.84 12.67
N ASP A 95 -12.94 4.76 12.94
CA ASP A 95 -13.69 3.50 13.02
C ASP A 95 -13.60 2.69 11.71
N PHE A 96 -13.70 3.38 10.56
CA PHE A 96 -13.60 2.72 9.26
C PHE A 96 -12.19 2.23 8.93
N PHE A 97 -11.15 3.02 9.23
CA PHE A 97 -9.77 2.59 9.03
C PHE A 97 -9.41 1.42 9.96
N GLU A 98 -9.84 1.46 11.22
CA GLU A 98 -9.65 0.34 12.15
C GLU A 98 -10.34 -0.92 11.66
N THR A 99 -11.59 -0.80 11.18
CA THR A 99 -12.33 -1.92 10.61
C THR A 99 -11.63 -2.53 9.39
N GLU A 100 -11.10 -1.68 8.50
CA GLU A 100 -10.37 -2.10 7.31
C GLU A 100 -9.05 -2.80 7.65
N ILE A 101 -8.30 -2.28 8.62
CA ILE A 101 -7.08 -2.94 9.15
C ILE A 101 -7.44 -4.31 9.74
N ILE A 102 -8.45 -4.39 10.61
CA ILE A 102 -8.94 -5.65 11.18
C ILE A 102 -9.37 -6.62 10.08
N PHE A 103 -10.00 -6.14 9.02
CA PHE A 103 -10.41 -6.97 7.91
C PHE A 103 -9.19 -7.63 7.24
N TYR A 104 -8.19 -6.85 6.83
CA TYR A 104 -7.01 -7.39 6.15
C TYR A 104 -6.09 -8.21 7.07
N GLU A 105 -5.95 -7.84 8.34
CA GLU A 105 -5.05 -8.53 9.28
C GLU A 105 -5.67 -9.78 9.92
N LYS A 106 -6.99 -9.81 10.13
CA LYS A 106 -7.66 -10.87 10.89
C LYS A 106 -8.72 -11.61 10.08
N VAL A 107 -9.68 -10.87 9.53
CA VAL A 107 -10.85 -11.49 8.87
C VAL A 107 -10.43 -12.22 7.59
N TRP A 108 -9.67 -11.56 6.72
CA TRP A 108 -9.24 -12.11 5.44
C TRP A 108 -8.39 -13.38 5.58
N PRO A 109 -7.37 -13.46 6.47
CA PRO A 109 -6.66 -14.70 6.75
C PRO A 109 -7.58 -15.84 7.23
N ILE A 110 -8.53 -15.55 8.12
CA ILE A 110 -9.49 -16.57 8.61
C ILE A 110 -10.38 -17.07 7.47
N LEU A 111 -10.87 -16.17 6.61
CA LEU A 111 -11.65 -16.54 5.43
C LEU A 111 -10.84 -17.42 4.48
N LYS A 112 -9.57 -17.11 4.24
CA LYS A 112 -8.66 -17.97 3.45
C LYS A 112 -8.52 -19.35 4.06
N THR A 113 -8.27 -19.46 5.37
CA THR A 113 -8.18 -20.76 6.05
C THR A 113 -9.49 -21.54 5.94
N LEU A 114 -10.63 -20.88 6.11
CA LEU A 114 -11.94 -21.51 5.95
C LEU A 114 -12.14 -22.03 4.52
N LYS A 115 -11.80 -21.23 3.50
CA LYS A 115 -11.91 -21.63 2.09
C LYS A 115 -11.08 -22.86 1.77
N VAL A 116 -9.82 -22.88 2.22
CA VAL A 116 -8.92 -24.05 2.09
C VAL A 116 -9.51 -25.27 2.79
N SER A 117 -10.06 -25.11 4.00
CA SER A 117 -10.69 -26.24 4.74
C SER A 117 -11.92 -26.82 4.04
N LYS A 118 -12.53 -26.07 3.12
CA LYS A 118 -13.72 -26.45 2.35
C LYS A 118 -13.40 -26.92 0.94
N ASN A 119 -12.12 -26.99 0.54
CA ASN A 119 -11.68 -27.35 -0.81
C ASN A 119 -12.37 -26.53 -1.92
N ILE A 120 -12.62 -25.25 -1.68
CA ILE A 120 -13.26 -24.37 -2.67
C ILE A 120 -12.18 -23.94 -3.68
N PRO A 121 -12.32 -24.29 -4.98
CA PRO A 121 -11.28 -24.10 -6.00
C PRO A 121 -11.20 -22.68 -6.58
N GLU A 122 -12.00 -21.74 -6.08
CA GLU A 122 -12.06 -20.38 -6.58
C GLU A 122 -10.73 -19.63 -6.31
N PRO A 123 -10.24 -18.80 -7.23
CA PRO A 123 -9.06 -17.98 -6.97
C PRO A 123 -9.26 -17.05 -5.78
N ASP A 124 -8.24 -16.89 -4.94
CA ASP A 124 -8.21 -15.90 -3.86
C ASP A 124 -7.80 -14.54 -4.42
N GLU A 125 -8.74 -13.86 -5.05
CA GLU A 125 -8.55 -12.46 -5.43
C GLU A 125 -8.75 -11.58 -4.20
N VAL A 126 -7.82 -10.66 -3.94
CA VAL A 126 -8.06 -9.60 -2.96
C VAL A 126 -9.22 -8.78 -3.50
N PRO A 127 -10.30 -8.57 -2.72
CA PRO A 127 -11.40 -7.70 -3.15
C PRO A 127 -10.83 -6.34 -3.56
N GLN A 128 -11.05 -5.94 -4.82
CA GLN A 128 -10.66 -4.62 -5.34
C GLN A 128 -11.65 -3.54 -4.94
#